data_AF-A0A1Q3LCM3-F1
#
_entry.id   AF-A0A1Q3LCM3-F1
#
_cell.length_a   1.000
_cell.length_b   1.000
_cell.length_c   1.000
_cell.angle_alpha   90.00
_cell.angle_beta   90.00
_cell.angle_gamma   90.00
#
_symmetry.space_group_name_H-M   'P 1'
#
loop_
_entity.id
_entity.type
_entity.pdbx_description
1 polymer ?
#
loop_
_entity_poly.entity_id
_entity_poly.type
_entity_poly.pdbx_seq_one_letter_code
_entity_poly.pdbx_strand_id
1 'polypeptide(L)' 'MTVPTDAPAGAHRLAVTDASGAVIGWYAVTVTAAPTALATSGATAPFGVALAIAMLLVLAGAALVLRRRPARG' A
#
# COMPACT_ATOMS: atom_id res chain seq x y z
N MET A 1 -7.43 15.00 24.01
CA MET A 1 -7.04 13.57 23.95
C MET A 1 -5.78 13.49 23.13
N THR A 2 -4.69 13.01 23.71
CA THR A 2 -3.39 12.89 23.04
C THR A 2 -2.96 11.43 23.08
N VAL A 3 -2.66 10.85 21.93
CA VAL A 3 -2.16 9.48 21.84
C VAL A 3 -0.64 9.51 21.96
N PRO A 4 -0.02 8.72 22.87
CA PRO A 4 1.43 8.62 22.95
C PRO A 4 2.03 8.09 21.65
N THR A 5 3.07 8.74 21.14
CA THR A 5 3.78 8.30 19.92
C THR A 5 4.71 7.11 20.16
N ASP A 6 5.07 6.88 21.42
CA ASP A 6 6.09 5.90 21.80
C ASP A 6 5.46 4.58 22.30
N ALA A 7 4.20 4.32 21.92
CA ALA A 7 3.54 3.06 22.25
C ALA A 7 4.22 1.89 21.50
N PRO A 8 4.63 0.81 22.19
CA PRO A 8 5.20 -0.36 21.53
C PRO A 8 4.22 -0.98 20.53
N ALA A 9 4.73 -1.56 19.44
CA ALA A 9 3.88 -2.35 18.54
C ALA A 9 3.32 -3.59 19.27
N GLY A 10 2.06 -3.93 19.02
CA GLY A 10 1.40 -5.09 19.62
C GLY A 10 -0.04 -4.85 20.04
N ALA A 11 -0.58 -5.83 20.79
CA ALA A 11 -1.93 -5.78 21.32
C ALA A 11 -1.98 -4.95 22.61
N HIS A 12 -2.87 -3.97 22.65
CA HIS A 12 -3.09 -3.08 23.78
C HIS A 12 -4.58 -2.97 24.08
N ARG A 13 -4.90 -2.34 25.20
CA ARG A 13 -6.28 -2.12 25.64
C ARG A 13 -6.47 -0.68 26.11
N LEU A 14 -7.57 -0.07 25.69
CA LEU A 14 -8.01 1.23 26.17
C LEU A 14 -9.05 1.00 27.27
N ALA A 15 -8.83 1.63 28.43
CA ALA A 15 -9.82 1.71 29.50
C ALA A 15 -10.68 2.96 29.28
N VAL A 16 -12.00 2.80 29.32
CA VAL A 16 -12.92 3.93 29.44
C VAL A 16 -13.30 4.04 30.90
N THR A 17 -13.03 5.18 31.52
CA THR A 17 -13.33 5.43 32.93
C THR A 17 -14.33 6.56 33.09
N ASP A 18 -15.13 6.51 34.16
CA ASP A 18 -15.98 7.62 34.57
C ASP A 18 -15.19 8.71 35.33
N ALA A 19 -15.89 9.74 35.80
CA ALA A 19 -15.29 10.84 36.56
C ALA A 19 -14.73 10.40 37.94
N SER A 20 -15.16 9.25 38.46
CA SER A 20 -14.67 8.66 39.70
C SER A 20 -13.45 7.73 39.49
N GLY A 21 -13.09 7.48 38.22
CA GLY A 21 -12.01 6.56 37.84
C GLY A 21 -12.46 5.10 37.72
N ALA A 22 -13.76 4.80 37.87
CA ALA A 22 -14.28 3.45 37.69
C ALA A 22 -14.28 3.09 36.21
N VAL A 23 -13.81 1.86 35.89
CA VAL A 23 -13.75 1.38 34.51
C VAL A 23 -15.15 1.02 34.02
N ILE A 24 -15.64 1.77 33.04
CA ILE A 24 -16.88 1.54 32.33
C ILE A 24 -16.72 0.39 31.32
N GLY A 25 -15.55 0.27 30.70
CA GLY A 25 -15.29 -0.79 29.72
C GLY A 25 -13.87 -0.81 29.15
N TRP A 26 -13.58 -1.89 28.42
CA TRP A 26 -12.30 -2.11 27.76
C TRP A 26 -12.49 -2.26 26.26
N TYR A 27 -11.58 -1.66 25.49
CA TYR A 27 -11.53 -1.80 24.03
C TYR A 27 -10.16 -2.32 23.59
N ALA A 28 -10.16 -3.40 22.80
CA ALA A 28 -8.95 -3.93 22.22
C ALA A 28 -8.47 -3.05 21.06
N VAL A 29 -7.17 -2.73 21.04
CA VAL A 29 -6.54 -1.98 19.96
C VAL A 29 -5.19 -2.61 19.62
N THR A 30 -4.82 -2.57 18.36
CA THR A 30 -3.52 -3.09 17.89
C THR A 30 -2.68 -1.93 17.38
N VAL A 31 -1.50 -1.74 17.97
CA VAL A 31 -0.51 -0.79 17.47
C VAL A 31 0.35 -1.53 16.45
N THR A 32 0.24 -1.11 15.20
CA THR A 32 1.12 -1.59 14.14
C THR A 32 2.42 -0.79 14.14
N ALA A 33 3.54 -1.47 13.87
CA ALA A 33 4.82 -0.80 13.68
C ALA A 33 4.71 0.27 12.59
N ALA A 34 5.51 1.33 12.72
CA ALA A 34 5.56 2.37 11.70
C ALA A 34 5.87 1.73 10.34
N PRO A 35 5.05 2.02 9.30
CA PRO A 35 5.28 1.42 8.01
C PRO A 35 6.62 1.91 7.45
N THR A 36 7.45 0.99 6.96
CA THR A 36 8.75 1.30 6.33
C THR A 36 8.60 1.81 4.90
N ALA A 37 7.39 1.72 4.35
CA ALA A 37 7.01 2.20 3.04
C ALA A 37 5.72 3.01 3.13
N LEU A 38 5.56 3.96 2.21
CA LEU A 38 4.31 4.73 2.09
C LEU A 38 3.15 3.79 1.75
N ALA A 39 1.97 4.10 2.28
CA ALA A 39 0.76 3.40 1.89
C ALA A 39 0.49 3.61 0.40
N THR A 40 0.43 2.53 -0.37
CA THR A 40 0.11 2.57 -1.81
C THR A 40 -1.37 2.25 -1.99
N SER A 41 -2.19 3.24 -2.36
CA SER A 41 -3.61 3.05 -2.68
C SER A 41 -3.89 2.72 -4.16
N GLY A 42 -2.84 2.64 -4.98
CA GLY A 42 -2.91 2.32 -6.41
C GLY A 42 -2.68 0.84 -6.72
N ALA A 43 -2.74 0.49 -8.00
CA ALA A 43 -2.44 -0.87 -8.46
C ALA A 43 -0.97 -1.23 -8.22
N THR A 44 -0.72 -2.10 -7.25
CA THR A 44 0.60 -2.69 -7.01
C THR A 44 0.80 -3.91 -7.90
N ALA A 45 1.32 -3.70 -9.11
CA ALA A 45 1.90 -4.80 -9.86
C ALA A 45 3.36 -5.00 -9.40
N PRO A 46 3.83 -6.26 -9.21
CA PRO A 46 5.26 -6.51 -9.05
C PRO A 46 6.02 -5.84 -10.20
N PHE A 47 7.13 -5.17 -9.91
CA PHE A 47 7.90 -4.41 -10.91
C PHE A 47 8.19 -5.22 -12.17
N GLY A 48 8.53 -6.51 -12.03
CA GLY A 48 8.77 -7.41 -13.15
C GLY A 48 7.57 -7.60 -14.07
N VAL A 49 6.34 -7.66 -13.52
CA VAL A 49 5.11 -7.78 -14.31
C VAL A 49 4.84 -6.49 -15.08
N ALA A 50 4.97 -5.33 -14.42
CA ALA A 50 4.81 -4.04 -15.07
C ALA A 50 5.82 -3.85 -16.22
N LEU A 51 7.08 -4.22 -15.99
CA LEU A 51 8.14 -4.14 -16.99
C LEU A 51 7.90 -5.07 -18.18
N ALA A 52 7.45 -6.30 -17.93
CA ALA A 52 7.13 -7.27 -18.98
C ALA A 52 5.99 -6.75 -19.90
N ILE A 53 4.93 -6.21 -19.31
CA ILE A 53 3.82 -5.61 -20.06
C ILE A 53 4.30 -4.41 -20.88
N ALA A 54 5.11 -3.52 -20.29
CA ALA A 54 5.67 -2.38 -21.00
C ALA A 54 6.52 -2.81 -22.21
N MET A 55 7.39 -3.82 -22.05
CA MET A 55 8.19 -4.36 -23.16
C MET A 55 7.32 -4.99 -24.25
N LEU A 56 6.28 -5.76 -23.88
CA LEU A 56 5.36 -6.34 -24.85
C LEU A 56 4.65 -5.26 -25.67
N LEU A 57 4.20 -4.17 -25.04
CA LEU A 57 3.57 -3.04 -25.72
C LEU A 57 4.53 -2.35 -26.69
N VAL A 58 5.80 -2.14 -26.29
CA VAL A 58 6.83 -1.56 -27.16
C VAL A 58 7.11 -2.45 -28.36
N LEU A 59 7.27 -3.76 -28.15
CA LEU A 59 7.51 -4.73 -29.23
C LEU A 59 6.32 -4.82 -30.19
N ALA A 60 5.09 -4.85 -29.66
CA ALA A 60 3.87 -4.85 -30.46
C ALA A 60 3.76 -3.57 -31.30
N GLY A 61 4.07 -2.41 -30.71
CA GLY A 61 4.12 -1.12 -31.41
C GLY A 61 5.16 -1.11 -32.53
N ALA A 62 6.38 -1.58 -32.24
CA ALA A 62 7.45 -1.68 -33.23
C ALA A 62 7.07 -2.62 -34.40
N ALA A 63 6.51 -3.78 -34.10
CA ALA A 63 6.04 -4.73 -35.11
C ALA A 63 4.94 -4.13 -35.99
N LEU A 64 3.99 -3.37 -35.41
CA LEU A 64 2.95 -2.69 -36.16
C LEU A 64 3.52 -1.63 -37.11
N VAL A 65 4.50 -0.84 -36.66
CA VAL A 65 5.17 0.17 -37.50
C VAL A 65 5.90 -0.48 -38.67
N LEU A 66 6.65 -1.56 -38.42
CA LEU A 66 7.38 -2.28 -39.47
C LEU A 66 6.43 -2.89 -40.50
N ARG A 67 5.30 -3.46 -40.08
CA ARG A 67 4.26 -4.01 -40.99
C ARG A 67 3.58 -2.94 -41.84
N ARG A 68 3.51 -1.70 -41.35
CA ARG A 68 2.89 -0.58 -42.06
C ARG A 68 3.83 0.17 -42.98
N ARG A 69 5.15 -0.13 -42.98
CA ARG A 69 6.06 0.41 -43.98
C ARG A 69 5.76 -0.32 -45.29
N PRO A 70 5.14 0.33 -46.31
CA PRO A 70 5.08 -0.28 -47.62
C PRO A 70 6.52 -0.43 -48.09
N ALA A 71 6.87 -1.62 -48.60
CA ALA A 71 8.15 -1.81 -49.26
C ALA A 71 8.27 -0.78 -50.38
N ARG A 72 9.04 0.29 -50.13
CA ARG A 72 9.64 1.08 -51.21
C ARG A 72 10.88 0.30 -51.61
N GLY A 73 10.69 -0.67 -52.49
CA GLY A 73 11.72 -1.56 -53.01
C GLY A 73 11.07 -2.45 -54.05
#